data_AF-A0A3B0VN31-F1
#
_entry.id   AF-A0A3B0VN31-F1
#
_cell.length_a   1.000
_cell.length_b   1.000
_cell.length_c   1.000
_cell.angle_alpha   90.00
_cell.angle_beta   90.00
_cell.angle_gamma   90.00
#
_symmetry.space_group_name_H-M   'P 1'
#
loop_
_entity.id
_entity.type
_entity.pdbx_description
1 polymer ?
#
loop_
_entity_poly.entity_id
_entity_poly.type
_entity_poly.pdbx_seq_one_letter_code
_entity_poly.pdbx_strand_id
1 'polypeptide(L)'
;MNLKQTAVLTALILCLGTTTAQAAGHWRRNTARQAVKELGSNLKKALKQAMKEGGPAKAIAVCNEKALLIADKISLERGWRVGRTSLKYRNPANAPDAWERSVLLQFAKRRAIGENPAGMEFSEMVKKNGRLAFRYMKAIPTAPICLKCHGS
;
A
#
# COMPACT_ATOMS: atom_id res chain seq x y z
N MET A 1 7.81 -35.98 -62.11
CA MET A 1 8.33 -34.62 -62.42
C MET A 1 7.77 -33.67 -61.36
N ASN A 2 8.56 -33.40 -60.33
CA ASN A 2 9.26 -32.12 -60.07
C ASN A 2 8.31 -30.94 -59.85
N LEU A 3 8.04 -30.54 -58.60
CA LEU A 3 8.87 -29.69 -57.72
C LEU A 3 8.84 -28.22 -58.18
N LYS A 4 8.18 -27.35 -57.41
CA LYS A 4 8.76 -26.08 -56.89
C LYS A 4 8.06 -25.68 -55.59
N GLN A 5 8.84 -25.69 -54.52
CA GLN A 5 8.58 -25.03 -53.25
C GLN A 5 8.66 -23.51 -53.46
N THR A 6 7.75 -22.74 -52.88
CA THR A 6 8.01 -21.35 -52.50
C THR A 6 7.39 -21.10 -51.14
N ALA A 7 8.27 -21.01 -50.15
CA ALA A 7 7.98 -20.53 -48.81
C ALA A 7 7.51 -19.07 -48.85
N VAL A 8 6.51 -18.73 -48.04
CA VAL A 8 6.32 -17.36 -47.57
C VAL A 8 6.22 -17.41 -46.05
N LEU A 9 7.38 -17.19 -45.42
CA LEU A 9 7.49 -16.72 -44.05
C LEU A 9 6.61 -15.48 -43.90
N THR A 10 5.56 -15.55 -43.07
CA THR A 10 4.82 -14.35 -42.67
C THR A 10 5.04 -14.09 -41.18
N ALA A 11 6.06 -13.27 -40.95
CA ALA A 11 6.27 -12.35 -39.83
C ALA A 11 5.64 -12.69 -38.45
N LEU A 12 6.43 -13.32 -37.58
CA LEU A 12 6.27 -13.21 -36.14
C LEU A 12 6.71 -11.79 -35.72
N ILE A 13 5.79 -10.83 -35.75
CA ILE A 13 6.06 -9.46 -35.29
C ILE A 13 6.21 -9.46 -33.77
N LEU A 14 7.42 -9.07 -33.38
CA LEU A 14 7.99 -9.05 -32.04
C LEU A 14 7.28 -7.99 -31.17
N CYS A 15 6.33 -8.41 -30.33
CA CYS A 15 5.74 -7.59 -29.26
C CYS A 15 6.74 -7.36 -28.11
N LEU A 16 7.81 -6.58 -28.33
CA LEU A 16 8.81 -6.23 -27.30
C LEU A 16 8.43 -5.03 -26.42
N GLY A 17 7.34 -4.32 -26.73
CA GLY A 17 6.99 -3.07 -26.04
C GLY A 17 6.24 -3.23 -24.71
N THR A 18 5.60 -4.37 -24.45
CA THR A 18 4.73 -4.57 -23.27
C THR A 18 5.51 -4.99 -22.01
N THR A 19 6.71 -5.54 -22.17
CA THR A 19 7.47 -6.16 -21.07
C THR A 19 8.01 -5.11 -20.08
N THR A 20 8.43 -3.93 -20.55
CA THR A 20 9.10 -2.92 -19.72
C THR A 20 8.14 -2.16 -18.80
N ALA A 21 6.98 -1.72 -19.32
CA ALA A 21 5.98 -0.99 -18.54
C ALA A 21 5.34 -1.88 -17.45
N GLN A 22 5.06 -3.14 -17.79
CA GLN A 22 4.50 -4.10 -16.84
C GLN A 22 5.52 -4.50 -15.77
N ALA A 23 6.79 -4.71 -16.14
CA ALA A 23 7.87 -4.95 -15.19
C ALA A 23 8.08 -3.77 -14.23
N ALA A 24 8.09 -2.54 -14.74
CA ALA A 24 8.21 -1.34 -13.91
C ALA A 24 7.02 -1.17 -12.95
N GLY A 25 5.79 -1.48 -13.39
CA GLY A 25 4.60 -1.50 -12.53
C GLY A 25 4.69 -2.55 -11.41
N HIS A 26 5.15 -3.77 -11.74
CA HIS A 26 5.36 -4.84 -10.76
C HIS A 26 6.43 -4.47 -9.72
N TRP A 27 7.57 -3.93 -10.16
CA TRP A 27 8.63 -3.48 -9.27
C TRP A 27 8.15 -2.37 -8.30
N ARG A 28 7.43 -1.36 -8.81
CA ARG A 28 6.87 -0.28 -7.98
C ARG A 28 5.90 -0.81 -6.93
N ARG A 29 5.02 -1.74 -7.31
CA ARG A 29 4.08 -2.36 -6.37
C ARG A 29 4.82 -3.16 -5.29
N ASN A 30 5.82 -3.93 -5.65
CA ASN A 30 6.55 -4.76 -4.69
C ASN A 30 7.37 -3.94 -3.69
N THR A 31 8.06 -2.90 -4.16
CA THR A 31 8.82 -2.00 -3.28
C THR A 31 7.90 -1.18 -2.36
N ALA A 32 6.77 -0.68 -2.88
CA ALA A 32 5.74 -0.05 -2.04
C ALA A 32 5.15 -1.02 -1.00
N ARG A 33 4.89 -2.27 -1.39
CA ARG A 33 4.39 -3.32 -0.49
C ARG A 33 5.39 -3.61 0.63
N GLN A 34 6.69 -3.64 0.33
CA GLN A 34 7.74 -3.80 1.34
C GLN A 34 7.75 -2.63 2.33
N ALA A 35 7.67 -1.39 1.83
CA ALA A 35 7.67 -0.19 2.68
C ALA A 35 6.48 -0.16 3.65
N VAL A 36 5.26 -0.46 3.18
CA VAL A 36 4.09 -0.51 4.08
C VAL A 36 4.13 -1.70 5.05
N LYS A 37 4.71 -2.84 4.65
CA LYS A 37 4.90 -4.01 5.51
C LYS A 37 5.86 -3.68 6.66
N GLU A 38 6.94 -2.98 6.35
CA GLU A 38 7.90 -2.51 7.34
C GLU A 38 7.26 -1.52 8.31
N LEU A 39 6.52 -0.52 7.80
CA LEU A 39 5.78 0.42 8.64
C LEU A 39 4.83 -0.31 9.60
N GLY A 40 4.01 -1.22 9.07
CA GLY A 40 3.08 -2.00 9.90
C GLY A 40 3.80 -2.84 10.97
N SER A 41 4.95 -3.44 10.63
CA SER A 41 5.73 -4.28 11.54
C SER A 41 6.37 -3.46 12.66
N ASN A 42 6.97 -2.32 12.33
CA ASN A 42 7.61 -1.42 13.30
C ASN A 42 6.58 -0.80 14.25
N LEU A 43 5.42 -0.39 13.72
CA LEU A 43 4.31 0.09 14.55
C LEU A 43 3.78 -0.99 15.50
N LYS A 44 3.62 -2.23 15.02
CA LYS A 44 3.16 -3.35 15.85
C LYS A 44 4.17 -3.66 16.96
N LYS A 45 5.48 -3.60 16.66
CA LYS A 45 6.55 -3.78 17.66
C LYS A 45 6.50 -2.68 18.72
N ALA A 46 6.45 -1.42 18.31
CA ALA A 46 6.37 -0.27 19.22
C ALA A 46 5.10 -0.33 20.10
N LEU A 47 3.95 -0.68 19.51
CA LEU A 47 2.69 -0.85 20.23
C LEU A 47 2.81 -1.95 21.30
N LYS A 48 3.31 -3.13 20.93
CA LYS A 48 3.48 -4.25 21.86
C LYS A 48 4.39 -3.88 23.03
N GLN A 49 5.48 -3.14 22.76
CA GLN A 49 6.39 -2.69 23.80
C GLN A 49 5.71 -1.72 24.77
N ALA A 50 5.03 -0.69 24.26
CA ALA A 50 4.34 0.27 25.13
C ALA A 50 3.19 -0.35 25.93
N MET A 51 2.46 -1.31 25.34
CA MET A 51 1.44 -2.07 26.05
C MET A 51 2.02 -2.87 27.22
N LYS A 52 3.21 -3.48 27.06
CA LYS A 52 3.89 -4.20 28.14
C LYS A 52 4.37 -3.27 29.25
N GLU A 53 4.87 -2.10 28.89
CA GLU A 53 5.47 -1.15 29.85
C GLU A 53 4.45 -0.32 30.64
N GLY A 54 3.26 -0.08 30.10
CA GLY A 54 2.31 0.83 30.75
C GLY A 54 0.87 0.72 30.24
N GLY A 55 0.51 -0.42 29.64
CA GLY A 55 -0.85 -0.71 29.20
C GLY A 55 -1.40 0.24 28.11
N PRO A 56 -2.73 0.26 27.92
CA PRO A 56 -3.39 1.04 26.88
C PRO A 56 -3.07 2.54 26.91
N ALA A 57 -2.93 3.14 28.10
CA ALA A 57 -2.64 4.57 28.24
C ALA A 57 -1.30 4.94 27.59
N LYS A 58 -0.22 4.19 27.88
CA LYS A 58 1.10 4.41 27.28
C LYS A 58 1.12 4.09 25.77
N ALA A 59 0.32 3.12 25.34
CA ALA A 59 0.20 2.75 23.93
C ALA A 59 -0.46 3.83 23.05
N ILE A 60 -1.29 4.72 23.62
CA ILE A 60 -1.90 5.82 22.87
C ILE A 60 -0.82 6.80 22.36
N ALA A 61 0.19 7.12 23.19
CA ALA A 61 1.30 7.98 22.79
C ALA A 61 2.07 7.41 21.58
N VAL A 62 2.23 6.07 21.50
CA VAL A 62 2.82 5.43 20.31
C VAL A 62 2.03 5.71 19.04
N CYS A 63 0.70 5.68 19.14
CA CYS A 63 -0.16 5.91 17.99
C CYS A 63 -0.19 7.37 17.53
N ASN A 64 -0.02 8.32 18.46
CA ASN A 64 -0.07 9.75 18.16
C ASN A 64 1.29 10.30 17.71
N GLU A 65 2.35 9.99 18.44
CA GLU A 65 3.68 10.60 18.27
C GLU A 65 4.64 9.68 17.52
N LYS A 66 4.91 8.50 18.07
CA LYS A 66 5.93 7.58 17.50
C LYS A 66 5.58 7.09 16.10
N ALA A 67 4.29 7.03 15.77
CA ALA A 67 3.86 6.53 14.48
C ALA A 67 4.29 7.40 13.30
N LEU A 68 4.30 8.74 13.47
CA LEU A 68 4.78 9.66 12.44
C LEU A 68 6.29 9.51 12.26
N LEU A 69 7.05 9.48 13.37
CA LEU A 69 8.50 9.30 13.33
C LEU A 69 8.94 7.99 12.64
N ILE A 70 8.22 6.88 12.87
CA ILE A 70 8.48 5.61 12.19
C ILE A 70 8.21 5.74 10.68
N ALA A 71 7.12 6.42 10.31
CA ALA A 71 6.75 6.63 8.91
C ALA A 71 7.77 7.52 8.18
N ASP A 72 8.24 8.59 8.82
CA ASP A 72 9.25 9.50 8.27
C ASP A 72 10.60 8.79 8.08
N LYS A 73 11.04 8.01 9.08
CA LYS A 73 12.26 7.20 8.98
C LYS A 73 12.22 6.25 7.78
N ILE A 74 11.14 5.48 7.64
CA ILE A 74 10.98 4.53 6.52
C ILE A 74 10.89 5.28 5.19
N SER A 75 10.24 6.44 5.18
CA SER A 75 10.14 7.28 3.99
C SER A 75 11.52 7.69 3.47
N LEU A 76 12.40 8.13 4.37
CA LEU A 76 13.80 8.45 4.06
C LEU A 76 14.59 7.23 3.58
N GLU A 77 14.52 6.11 4.31
CA GLU A 77 15.31 4.91 4.02
C GLU A 77 14.88 4.20 2.71
N ARG A 78 13.59 4.27 2.36
CA ARG A 78 13.03 3.55 1.20
C ARG A 78 12.83 4.44 -0.03
N GLY A 79 12.98 5.77 0.10
CA GLY A 79 12.70 6.72 -0.99
C GLY A 79 11.22 6.82 -1.36
N TRP A 80 10.31 6.53 -0.41
CA TRP A 80 8.86 6.63 -0.57
C TRP A 80 8.30 7.69 0.36
N ARG A 81 7.10 8.21 0.08
CA ARG A 81 6.29 8.86 1.12
C ARG A 81 5.31 7.82 1.67
N VAL A 82 5.57 7.33 2.88
CA VAL A 82 4.80 6.26 3.51
C VAL A 82 4.03 6.81 4.70
N GLY A 83 2.81 6.34 4.93
CA GLY A 83 1.99 6.77 6.05
C GLY A 83 0.81 5.84 6.29
N ARG A 84 -0.05 6.23 7.24
CA ARG A 84 -1.34 5.56 7.49
C ARG A 84 -2.44 6.58 7.41
N THR A 85 -3.61 6.16 6.95
CA THR A 85 -4.82 6.97 6.95
C THR A 85 -6.04 6.08 7.17
N SER A 86 -7.18 6.69 7.46
CA SER A 86 -8.46 6.01 7.67
C SER A 86 -9.62 6.98 7.44
N LEU A 87 -10.83 6.43 7.22
CA LEU A 87 -12.06 7.25 7.16
C LEU A 87 -12.40 7.87 8.52
N LYS A 88 -12.02 7.20 9.61
CA LYS A 88 -12.10 7.68 11.00
C LYS A 88 -10.68 7.79 11.54
N TYR A 89 -10.03 8.92 11.29
CA TYR A 89 -8.64 9.17 11.72
C TYR A 89 -8.63 9.86 13.08
N ARG A 90 -7.65 9.51 13.93
CA ARG A 90 -7.47 10.15 15.25
C ARG A 90 -6.51 11.31 15.23
N ASN A 91 -5.41 11.15 14.48
CA ASN A 91 -4.42 12.21 14.30
C ASN A 91 -4.77 12.96 13.00
N PRO A 92 -5.06 14.28 13.05
CA PRO A 92 -5.37 15.09 11.87
C PRO A 92 -4.30 15.05 10.78
N ALA A 93 -3.03 14.83 11.12
CA ALA A 93 -1.95 14.68 10.14
C ALA A 93 -2.10 13.42 9.25
N ASN A 94 -2.95 12.48 9.64
CA ASN A 94 -3.29 11.28 8.86
C ASN A 94 -4.60 11.43 8.08
N ALA A 95 -5.18 12.63 8.01
CA ALA A 95 -6.38 12.86 7.21
C ALA A 95 -6.14 12.47 5.74
N PRO A 96 -7.02 11.65 5.13
CA PRO A 96 -6.83 11.22 3.75
C PRO A 96 -7.03 12.39 2.78
N ASP A 97 -6.19 12.44 1.74
CA ASP A 97 -6.52 13.26 0.58
C ASP A 97 -7.66 12.65 -0.26
N ALA A 98 -8.08 13.34 -1.32
CA ALA A 98 -9.21 12.90 -2.15
C ALA A 98 -9.00 11.50 -2.78
N TRP A 99 -7.77 11.16 -3.15
CA TRP A 99 -7.44 9.85 -3.74
C TRP A 99 -7.41 8.77 -2.65
N GLU A 100 -6.80 9.05 -1.50
CA GLU A 100 -6.81 8.12 -0.36
C GLU A 100 -8.24 7.84 0.11
N ARG A 101 -9.09 8.86 0.18
CA ARG A 101 -10.49 8.71 0.57
C ARG A 101 -11.27 7.85 -0.42
N SER A 102 -11.07 8.02 -1.73
CA SER A 102 -11.75 7.21 -2.73
C SER A 102 -11.37 5.73 -2.62
N VAL A 103 -10.08 5.43 -2.43
CA VAL A 103 -9.58 4.06 -2.24
C VAL A 103 -10.09 3.46 -0.93
N LEU A 104 -10.11 4.23 0.16
CA LEU A 104 -10.67 3.79 1.44
C LEU A 104 -12.16 3.42 1.34
N LEU A 105 -12.94 4.19 0.58
CA LEU A 105 -14.36 3.88 0.33
C LEU A 105 -14.52 2.59 -0.50
N GLN A 106 -13.66 2.37 -1.50
CA GLN A 106 -13.65 1.11 -2.25
C GLN A 106 -13.34 -0.09 -1.35
N PHE A 107 -12.32 0.01 -0.49
CA PHE A 107 -12.01 -1.03 0.49
C PHE A 107 -13.16 -1.26 1.48
N ALA A 108 -13.84 -0.19 1.94
CA ALA A 108 -15.00 -0.31 2.81
C ALA A 108 -16.15 -1.07 2.14
N LYS A 109 -16.45 -0.77 0.87
CA LYS A 109 -17.47 -1.48 0.08
C LYS A 109 -17.12 -2.95 -0.11
N ARG A 110 -15.88 -3.25 -0.50
CA ARG A 110 -15.36 -4.62 -0.68
C ARG A 110 -15.44 -5.43 0.62
N ARG A 111 -15.06 -4.82 1.74
CA ARG A 111 -15.19 -5.46 3.05
C ARG A 111 -16.66 -5.72 3.41
N ALA A 112 -17.57 -4.81 3.09
CA ALA A 112 -19.00 -4.96 3.40
C ALA A 112 -19.66 -6.15 2.67
N ILE A 113 -19.11 -6.57 1.53
CA ILE A 113 -19.56 -7.76 0.79
C ILE A 113 -18.76 -9.03 1.13
N GLY A 114 -17.97 -9.01 2.21
CA GLY A 114 -17.28 -10.19 2.75
C GLY A 114 -15.87 -10.44 2.21
N GLU A 115 -15.31 -9.55 1.38
CA GLU A 115 -13.93 -9.73 0.91
C GLU A 115 -12.92 -9.54 2.06
N ASN A 116 -11.91 -10.41 2.13
CA ASN A 116 -10.89 -10.38 3.17
C ASN A 116 -9.95 -9.16 3.03
N PRO A 117 -9.90 -8.22 4.00
CA PRO A 117 -9.04 -7.05 3.94
C PRO A 117 -7.54 -7.35 3.82
N ALA A 118 -7.08 -8.52 4.26
CA ALA A 118 -5.66 -8.88 4.19
C ALA A 118 -5.14 -8.95 2.74
N GLY A 119 -6.02 -9.29 1.79
CA GLY A 119 -5.73 -9.33 0.35
C GLY A 119 -5.94 -8.00 -0.38
N MET A 120 -6.61 -7.02 0.25
CA MET A 120 -6.96 -5.78 -0.44
C MET A 120 -5.74 -4.85 -0.58
N GLU A 121 -5.42 -4.54 -1.83
CA GLU A 121 -4.50 -3.50 -2.21
C GLU A 121 -5.02 -2.77 -3.46
N PHE A 122 -4.53 -1.56 -3.67
CA PHE A 122 -4.83 -0.73 -4.82
C PHE A 122 -3.58 0.07 -5.20
N SER A 123 -3.35 0.27 -6.49
CA SER A 123 -2.23 1.06 -6.97
C SER A 123 -2.55 1.74 -8.28
N GLU A 124 -2.07 2.96 -8.47
CA GLU A 124 -2.35 3.76 -9.65
C GLU A 124 -1.22 4.74 -9.94
N MET A 125 -1.05 5.08 -11.22
CA MET A 125 -0.26 6.25 -11.63
C MET A 125 -1.17 7.48 -11.60
N VAL A 126 -0.91 8.42 -10.70
CA VAL A 126 -1.66 9.68 -10.61
C VAL A 126 -0.82 10.83 -11.13
N LYS A 127 -1.46 11.83 -11.76
CA LYS A 127 -0.81 13.10 -12.09
C LYS A 127 -0.98 14.05 -10.91
N LYS A 128 0.12 14.47 -10.28
CA LYS A 128 0.14 15.42 -9.17
C LYS A 128 1.10 16.55 -9.50
N ASN A 129 0.61 17.79 -9.55
CA ASN A 129 1.39 18.98 -9.87
C ASN A 129 2.22 18.84 -11.17
N GLY A 130 1.58 18.33 -12.23
CA GLY A 130 2.23 18.11 -13.53
C GLY A 130 3.16 16.89 -13.59
N ARG A 131 3.46 16.24 -12.46
CA ARG A 131 4.33 15.05 -12.38
C ARG A 131 3.53 13.77 -12.21
N LEU A 132 3.98 12.70 -12.86
CA LEU A 132 3.43 11.36 -12.64
C LEU A 132 3.99 10.80 -11.33
N ALA A 133 3.10 10.28 -10.48
CA ALA A 133 3.43 9.66 -9.21
C ALA A 133 2.73 8.30 -9.11
N PHE A 134 3.48 7.26 -8.74
CA PHE A 134 2.89 5.98 -8.40
C PHE A 134 2.39 6.03 -6.95
N ARG A 135 1.11 5.69 -6.73
CA ARG A 135 0.53 5.57 -5.40
C ARG A 135 0.06 4.15 -5.16
N TYR A 136 0.17 3.72 -3.92
CA TYR A 136 -0.18 2.37 -3.47
C TYR A 136 -0.85 2.45 -2.10
N MET A 137 -1.94 1.71 -1.92
CA MET A 137 -2.57 1.50 -0.62
C MET A 137 -2.80 0.02 -0.40
N LYS A 138 -2.57 -0.41 0.84
CA LYS A 138 -2.91 -1.73 1.33
C LYS A 138 -3.86 -1.58 2.50
N ALA A 139 -4.97 -2.33 2.50
CA ALA A 139 -5.87 -2.32 3.64
C ALA A 139 -5.18 -2.91 4.87
N ILE A 140 -5.51 -2.37 6.04
CA ILE A 140 -5.02 -2.85 7.33
C ILE A 140 -6.16 -3.63 8.00
N PRO A 141 -6.06 -4.96 8.13
CA PRO A 141 -7.05 -5.73 8.86
C PRO A 141 -7.05 -5.36 10.34
N THR A 142 -8.23 -5.15 10.91
CA THR A 142 -8.38 -4.94 12.35
C THR A 142 -8.19 -6.27 13.07
N ALA A 143 -7.21 -6.34 13.97
CA ALA A 143 -6.99 -7.49 14.85
C ALA A 143 -7.60 -7.24 16.24
N PRO A 144 -7.82 -8.29 17.07
CA PRO A 144 -8.40 -8.12 18.41
C PRO A 144 -7.66 -7.11 19.30
N ILE A 145 -6.33 -7.03 19.18
CA ILE A 145 -5.52 -6.05 19.93
C ILE A 145 -5.85 -4.59 19.55
N CYS A 146 -6.29 -4.34 18.32
CA CYS A 146 -6.69 -3.01 17.86
C CYS A 146 -7.96 -2.55 18.58
N LEU A 147 -8.88 -3.48 18.86
CA LEU A 147 -10.18 -3.18 19.47
C LEU A 147 -10.05 -2.74 20.94
N LYS A 148 -8.90 -2.98 21.58
CA LYS A 148 -8.61 -2.46 22.93
C LYS A 148 -8.62 -0.93 23.01
N CYS A 149 -8.47 -0.23 21.88
CA CYS A 149 -8.49 1.23 21.82
C CYS A 149 -9.34 1.80 20.67
N HIS A 150 -9.66 0.98 19.66
CA HIS A 150 -10.39 1.43 18.45
C HIS A 150 -11.90 1.19 18.50
N GLY A 151 -12.43 0.59 19.58
CA GLY A 151 -13.83 0.21 19.66
C GLY A 151 -14.20 -0.84 18.61
N SER A 152 -15.48 -1.20 18.57
CA SER A 152 -16.10 -2.05 17.54
C SER A 152 -16.84 -1.22 16.50
#